data_AF-A0AAD8Z8M6-F1
#
_entry.id   AF-A0AAD8Z8M6-F1
#
_cell.length_a   1.000
_cell.length_b   1.000
_cell.length_c   1.000
_cell.angle_alpha   90.00
_cell.angle_beta   90.00
_cell.angle_gamma   90.00
#
_symmetry.space_group_name_H-M   'P 1'
#
loop_
_entity.id
_entity.type
_entity.pdbx_description
1 polymer ?
#
loop_
_entity_poly.entity_id
_entity_poly.type
_entity_poly.pdbx_seq_one_letter_code
_entity_poly.pdbx_strand_id
1 'polypeptide(L)'
;PSLTPDPRWLTEILRENKGRDVRKRPRGKRAGIRNRLRDRAHRAPFPSILLANVQSLDNKLDDLWARIKFQRDIRDCNLLCFTESWLNPAVPNHAIQLAEFFSVHRMDRTADSGKWRGGGVCVMVNNSWCNNANVVTLARSCSPNLELLALKLRPFYLPREFTLVIINTVYIPPQANTALCELHEALTQFQAQHGDAALIRAGDFNSTNLKRAVPNLYQHLGIPVLATGPAIGRAKHWRPSSFPNGKELWIPVLKGVAAKLRG
;
A
#
# COMPACT_ATOMS: atom_id res chain seq x y z
N PRO A 1 12.39 37.64 54.79
CA PRO A 1 11.03 37.48 55.36
C PRO A 1 10.33 36.25 54.76
N SER A 2 10.33 35.14 55.49
CA SER A 2 9.59 33.93 55.12
C SER A 2 8.08 34.19 55.24
N LEU A 3 7.36 34.17 54.13
CA LEU A 3 5.89 34.22 54.11
C LEU A 3 5.36 32.96 54.80
N THR A 4 4.86 33.12 56.03
CA THR A 4 4.10 32.08 56.72
C THR A 4 2.68 32.02 56.14
N PRO A 5 2.18 30.84 55.72
CA PRO A 5 0.84 30.71 55.17
C PRO A 5 -0.22 31.07 56.21
N ASP A 6 -1.24 31.84 55.79
CA ASP A 6 -2.38 32.18 56.66
C ASP A 6 -3.31 30.97 56.85
N PRO A 7 -3.72 30.65 58.09
CA PRO A 7 -4.50 29.45 58.41
C PRO A 7 -5.93 29.43 57.84
N ARG A 8 -6.41 30.50 57.19
CA ARG A 8 -7.76 30.56 56.58
C ARG A 8 -7.84 30.11 55.13
N TRP A 9 -6.72 29.70 54.53
CA TRP A 9 -6.69 29.31 53.12
C TRP A 9 -7.39 27.96 52.91
N LEU A 10 -8.24 27.87 51.89
CA LEU A 10 -8.88 26.62 51.51
C LEU A 10 -7.81 25.54 51.27
N THR A 11 -8.03 24.34 51.80
CA THR A 11 -7.10 23.20 51.71
C THR A 11 -6.72 22.82 50.28
N GLU A 12 -7.50 23.24 49.27
CA GLU A 12 -7.16 23.10 47.85
C GLU A 12 -5.94 23.90 47.41
N ILE A 13 -5.64 25.03 48.06
CA ILE A 13 -4.49 25.89 47.72
C ILE A 13 -3.20 25.34 48.34
N LEU A 14 -3.30 24.60 49.45
CA LEU A 14 -2.19 23.95 50.15
C LEU A 14 -1.81 22.59 49.54
N ARG A 15 -1.98 22.40 48.22
CA ARG A 15 -1.48 21.19 47.55
C ARG A 15 0.04 21.19 47.57
N GLU A 16 0.63 20.47 48.52
CA GLU A 16 2.04 20.09 48.49
C GLU A 16 2.37 19.53 47.12
N ASN A 17 3.39 20.11 46.48
CA ASN A 17 4.02 19.54 45.29
C ASN A 17 4.69 18.21 45.69
N LYS A 18 3.89 17.14 45.81
CA LYS A 18 4.40 15.77 45.81
C LYS A 18 5.14 15.61 44.48
N GLY A 19 6.47 15.63 44.56
CA GLY A 19 7.36 15.58 43.42
C GLY A 19 6.83 14.59 42.40
N ARG A 20 6.72 15.03 41.13
CA ARG A 20 6.29 14.13 40.06
C ARG A 20 7.28 12.97 40.04
N ASP A 21 6.80 11.79 40.45
CA ASP A 21 7.51 10.54 40.19
C ASP A 21 7.97 10.58 38.74
N VAL A 22 9.26 10.36 38.51
CA VAL A 22 9.83 10.20 37.18
C VAL A 22 9.27 8.90 36.62
N ARG A 23 8.01 8.94 36.18
CA ARG A 23 7.35 7.83 35.49
C ARG A 23 8.22 7.55 34.29
N LYS A 24 8.98 6.44 34.36
CA LYS A 24 9.74 5.91 33.23
C LYS A 24 8.76 5.86 32.05
N ARG A 25 8.94 6.75 31.07
CA ARG A 25 8.06 6.82 29.91
C ARG A 25 8.01 5.40 29.32
N PRO A 26 6.83 4.78 29.19
CA PRO A 26 6.75 3.45 28.62
C PRO A 26 7.38 3.49 27.23
N ARG A 27 8.51 2.81 27.05
CA ARG A 27 9.23 2.75 25.77
C ARG A 27 8.36 1.94 24.81
N GLY A 28 7.88 2.56 23.74
CA GLY A 28 7.26 1.85 22.62
C GLY A 28 5.74 1.59 22.69
N LYS A 29 4.91 2.62 22.89
CA LYS A 29 3.48 2.51 22.52
C LYS A 29 3.36 2.41 20.98
N ARG A 30 2.38 1.66 20.46
CA ARG A 30 2.05 1.56 19.02
C ARG A 30 1.94 2.94 18.33
N ALA A 31 1.45 3.95 19.07
CA ALA A 31 1.38 5.33 18.61
C ALA A 31 2.77 5.93 18.30
N GLY A 32 3.81 5.62 19.08
CA GLY A 32 5.17 6.09 18.85
C GLY A 32 5.80 5.51 17.58
N ILE A 33 5.55 4.22 17.30
CA ILE A 33 6.00 3.58 16.04
C ILE A 33 5.27 4.20 14.85
N ARG A 34 3.94 4.37 14.93
CA ARG A 34 3.14 5.03 13.88
C ARG A 34 3.64 6.45 13.59
N ASN A 35 3.88 7.25 14.63
CA ASN A 35 4.39 8.61 14.48
C ASN A 35 5.79 8.62 13.85
N ARG A 36 6.69 7.74 14.30
CA ARG A 36 8.02 7.60 13.70
C ARG A 36 7.95 7.22 12.21
N LEU A 37 7.03 6.33 11.83
CA LEU A 37 6.81 5.95 10.42
C LEU A 37 6.17 7.08 9.60
N ARG A 38 5.37 7.96 10.22
CA ARG A 38 4.84 9.17 9.57
C ARG A 38 5.93 10.22 9.35
N ASP A 39 6.80 10.42 10.33
CA ASP A 39 7.92 11.36 10.23
C ASP A 39 8.99 10.86 9.25
N ARG A 40 9.06 9.54 9.03
CA ARG A 40 10.00 8.88 8.11
C ARG A 40 9.28 8.19 6.95
N ALA A 41 8.22 8.78 6.42
CA ALA A 41 7.39 8.15 5.39
C ALA A 41 8.18 7.63 4.18
N HIS A 42 9.20 8.36 3.72
CA HIS A 42 10.03 7.99 2.57
C HIS A 42 11.35 7.30 2.94
N ARG A 43 11.61 7.08 4.23
CA ARG A 43 12.84 6.44 4.74
C ARG A 43 12.57 5.19 5.55
N ALA A 44 11.34 4.68 5.51
CA ALA A 44 11.00 3.43 6.13
C ALA A 44 11.79 2.29 5.44
N PRO A 45 12.17 1.24 6.19
CA PRO A 45 12.90 0.10 5.62
C PRO A 45 12.10 -0.62 4.51
N PHE A 46 10.79 -0.38 4.45
CA PHE A 46 9.92 -0.85 3.41
C PHE A 46 8.95 0.24 2.95
N PRO A 47 8.56 0.28 1.66
CA PRO A 47 7.57 1.23 1.18
C PRO A 47 6.23 1.05 1.89
N SER A 48 5.56 2.19 2.14
CA SER A 48 4.14 2.19 2.39
C SER A 48 3.36 2.03 1.10
N ILE A 49 2.35 1.16 1.12
CA ILE A 49 1.58 0.79 -0.07
C ILE A 49 0.11 0.97 0.25
N LEU A 50 -0.57 1.72 -0.61
CA LEU A 50 -2.02 1.79 -0.66
C LEU A 50 -2.48 0.91 -1.81
N LEU A 51 -3.32 -0.07 -1.51
CA LEU A 51 -3.90 -0.95 -2.51
C LEU A 51 -5.42 -0.79 -2.51
N ALA A 52 -6.00 -0.57 -3.69
CA ALA A 52 -7.45 -0.49 -3.86
C ALA A 52 -7.89 -1.08 -5.21
N ASN A 53 -9.00 -1.82 -5.18
CA ASN A 53 -9.76 -2.12 -6.39
C ASN A 53 -10.71 -0.95 -6.63
N VAL A 54 -10.46 -0.18 -7.69
CA VAL A 54 -11.08 1.13 -7.89
C VAL A 54 -12.33 1.03 -8.75
N GLN A 55 -12.43 0.09 -9.69
CA GLN A 55 -13.57 -0.07 -10.60
C GLN A 55 -13.93 1.26 -11.29
N SER A 56 -13.10 1.70 -12.24
CA SER A 56 -13.08 3.04 -12.84
C SER A 56 -12.36 4.07 -11.97
N LEU A 57 -11.09 4.30 -12.31
CA LEU A 57 -10.23 5.33 -11.73
C LEU A 57 -10.64 6.73 -12.17
N ASP A 58 -10.97 6.91 -13.45
CA ASP A 58 -11.35 8.23 -14.02
C ASP A 58 -12.52 8.86 -13.24
N ASN A 59 -13.53 8.06 -12.91
CA ASN A 59 -14.69 8.52 -12.13
C ASN A 59 -14.37 8.87 -10.67
N LYS A 60 -13.17 8.53 -10.20
CA LYS A 60 -12.74 8.67 -8.79
C LYS A 60 -11.50 9.54 -8.64
N LEU A 61 -11.03 10.18 -9.73
CA LEU A 61 -9.86 11.05 -9.69
C LEU A 61 -10.10 12.20 -8.69
N ASP A 62 -11.21 12.92 -8.77
CA ASP A 62 -11.48 14.08 -7.90
C ASP A 62 -11.48 13.73 -6.40
N ASP A 63 -12.12 12.63 -6.01
CA ASP A 63 -12.11 12.17 -4.61
C ASP A 63 -10.71 11.75 -4.19
N LEU A 64 -9.96 11.10 -5.07
CA LEU A 64 -8.60 10.68 -4.80
C LEU A 64 -7.64 11.89 -4.69
N TRP A 65 -7.82 12.92 -5.51
CA TRP A 65 -7.12 14.20 -5.42
C TRP A 65 -7.39 14.87 -4.07
N ALA A 66 -8.66 14.97 -3.68
CA ALA A 66 -9.03 15.54 -2.38
C ALA A 66 -8.38 14.76 -1.23
N ARG A 67 -8.38 13.42 -1.30
CA ARG A 67 -7.72 12.56 -0.32
C ARG A 67 -6.20 12.77 -0.27
N ILE A 68 -5.53 12.88 -1.42
CA ILE A 68 -4.09 13.18 -1.46
C ILE A 68 -3.80 14.57 -0.88
N LYS A 69 -4.66 15.56 -1.13
CA LYS A 69 -4.50 16.92 -0.62
C LYS A 69 -4.66 17.00 0.90
N PHE A 70 -5.70 16.36 1.45
CA PHE A 70 -6.10 16.54 2.85
C PHE A 70 -5.67 15.39 3.78
N GLN A 71 -5.39 14.19 3.25
CA GLN A 71 -5.02 13.03 4.06
C GLN A 71 -3.53 12.72 3.92
N ARG A 72 -2.76 13.14 4.93
CA ARG A 72 -1.31 12.91 5.00
C ARG A 72 -0.91 11.44 4.83
N ASP A 73 -1.71 10.50 5.32
CA ASP A 73 -1.40 9.08 5.23
C ASP A 73 -1.39 8.58 3.76
N ILE A 74 -2.24 9.14 2.90
CA ILE A 74 -2.33 8.83 1.46
C ILE A 74 -1.29 9.63 0.68
N ARG A 75 -1.14 10.93 0.99
CA ARG A 75 -0.16 11.81 0.37
C ARG A 75 1.27 11.31 0.52
N ASP A 76 1.63 10.93 1.74
CA ASP A 76 2.96 10.47 2.10
C ASP A 76 3.08 8.94 1.87
N CYS A 77 2.16 8.33 1.12
CA CYS A 77 2.28 6.94 0.70
C CYS A 77 3.35 6.80 -0.40
N ASN A 78 4.13 5.72 -0.39
CA ASN A 78 5.22 5.54 -1.35
C ASN A 78 4.71 4.98 -2.68
N LEU A 79 3.76 4.06 -2.61
CA LEU A 79 3.14 3.39 -3.75
C LEU A 79 1.61 3.41 -3.62
N LEU A 80 0.91 3.80 -4.68
CA LEU A 80 -0.53 3.62 -4.82
C LEU A 80 -0.78 2.58 -5.92
N CYS A 81 -1.25 1.40 -5.56
CA CYS A 81 -1.59 0.31 -6.47
C CYS A 81 -3.11 0.26 -6.65
N PHE A 82 -3.56 0.36 -7.90
CA PHE A 82 -4.95 0.31 -8.28
C PHE A 82 -5.21 -0.86 -9.22
N THR A 83 -6.20 -1.68 -8.89
CA THR A 83 -6.74 -2.69 -9.79
C THR A 83 -8.09 -2.23 -10.33
N GLU A 84 -8.52 -2.79 -11.47
CA GLU A 84 -9.75 -2.38 -12.16
C GLU A 84 -9.75 -0.87 -12.44
N SER A 85 -8.62 -0.36 -12.95
CA SER A 85 -8.45 1.07 -13.26
C SER A 85 -9.41 1.54 -14.35
N TRP A 86 -9.78 0.64 -15.27
CA TRP A 86 -10.64 0.86 -16.45
C TRP A 86 -10.14 1.97 -17.37
N LEU A 87 -8.85 2.30 -17.26
CA LEU A 87 -8.18 3.22 -18.14
C LEU A 87 -8.02 2.60 -19.53
N ASN A 88 -7.93 3.48 -20.51
CA ASN A 88 -7.67 3.10 -21.88
C ASN A 88 -6.46 3.89 -22.43
N PRO A 89 -5.79 3.38 -23.47
CA PRO A 89 -4.64 4.05 -24.07
C PRO A 89 -4.93 5.45 -24.61
N ALA A 90 -6.19 5.79 -24.90
CA ALA A 90 -6.58 7.12 -25.39
C ALA A 90 -6.55 8.19 -24.29
N VAL A 91 -6.68 7.82 -23.01
CA VAL A 91 -6.48 8.75 -21.90
C VAL A 91 -4.98 8.94 -21.69
N PRO A 92 -4.42 10.15 -21.85
CA PRO A 92 -3.00 10.37 -21.65
C PRO A 92 -2.63 10.34 -20.16
N ASN A 93 -1.38 9.96 -19.82
CA ASN A 93 -0.94 9.85 -18.43
C ASN A 93 -1.07 11.16 -17.63
N HIS A 94 -0.91 12.31 -18.26
CA HIS A 94 -1.05 13.62 -17.60
C HIS A 94 -2.48 13.88 -17.10
N ALA A 95 -3.50 13.29 -17.74
CA ALA A 95 -4.90 13.44 -17.31
C ALA A 95 -5.20 12.69 -16.00
N ILE A 96 -4.40 11.68 -15.68
CA ILE A 96 -4.56 10.82 -14.50
C ILE A 96 -3.56 11.20 -13.40
N GLN A 97 -2.60 12.09 -13.69
CA GLN A 97 -1.56 12.47 -12.77
C GLN A 97 -2.15 13.25 -11.58
N LEU A 98 -2.37 12.54 -10.46
CA LEU A 98 -3.10 13.04 -9.30
C LEU A 98 -2.43 14.21 -8.57
N ALA A 99 -1.13 14.36 -8.78
CA ALA A 99 -0.32 15.47 -8.30
C ALA A 99 1.03 15.46 -9.02
N GLU A 100 1.71 16.61 -9.08
CA GLU A 100 3.04 16.75 -9.70
C GLU A 100 4.09 15.78 -9.11
N PHE A 101 3.88 15.30 -7.87
CA PHE A 101 4.81 14.43 -7.16
C PHE A 101 4.50 12.93 -7.29
N PHE A 102 3.50 12.51 -8.06
CA PHE A 102 3.29 11.09 -8.39
C PHE A 102 3.58 10.81 -9.86
N SER A 103 4.38 9.78 -10.12
CA SER A 103 4.61 9.23 -11.47
C SER A 103 3.67 8.06 -11.73
N VAL A 104 2.96 8.08 -12.86
CA VAL A 104 1.95 7.08 -13.22
C VAL A 104 2.55 6.02 -14.13
N HIS A 105 2.42 4.76 -13.74
CA HIS A 105 2.76 3.60 -14.54
C HIS A 105 1.54 2.69 -14.62
N ARG A 106 1.14 2.28 -15.82
CA ARG A 106 -0.09 1.51 -15.99
C ARG A 106 0.06 0.40 -17.01
N MET A 107 -0.81 -0.58 -16.89
CA MET A 107 -1.10 -1.56 -17.91
C MET A 107 -2.60 -1.50 -18.18
N ASP A 108 -2.96 -0.94 -19.33
CA ASP A 108 -4.35 -0.84 -19.77
C ASP A 108 -4.77 -2.16 -20.41
N ARG A 109 -6.06 -2.47 -20.32
CA ARG A 109 -6.58 -3.67 -20.96
C ARG A 109 -6.61 -3.49 -22.48
N THR A 110 -6.11 -4.49 -23.19
CA THR A 110 -6.21 -4.58 -24.65
C THR A 110 -7.27 -5.61 -25.06
N ALA A 111 -7.63 -5.60 -26.35
CA ALA A 111 -8.58 -6.56 -26.93
C ALA A 111 -8.15 -8.02 -26.73
N ASP A 112 -6.84 -8.26 -26.57
CA ASP A 112 -6.22 -9.58 -26.39
C ASP A 112 -6.70 -10.31 -25.12
N SER A 113 -7.22 -9.56 -24.15
CA SER A 113 -7.77 -10.12 -22.91
C SER A 113 -9.13 -10.83 -23.08
N GLY A 114 -9.75 -10.72 -24.26
CA GLY A 114 -11.05 -11.31 -24.57
C GLY A 114 -12.23 -10.70 -23.80
N LYS A 115 -12.02 -9.60 -23.06
CA LYS A 115 -13.08 -8.90 -22.32
C LYS A 115 -13.18 -7.45 -22.73
N TRP A 116 -14.43 -7.02 -22.93
CA TRP A 116 -14.77 -5.71 -23.48
C TRP A 116 -15.03 -4.62 -22.43
N ARG A 117 -15.12 -5.00 -21.14
CA ARG A 117 -15.43 -4.07 -20.05
C ARG A 117 -14.52 -4.31 -18.84
N GLY A 118 -14.00 -3.21 -18.31
CA GLY A 118 -13.23 -3.18 -17.07
C GLY A 118 -11.84 -3.82 -17.15
N GLY A 119 -11.11 -3.83 -16.04
CA GLY A 119 -9.72 -4.28 -15.95
C GLY A 119 -8.68 -3.17 -15.93
N GLY A 120 -7.44 -3.54 -16.20
CA GLY A 120 -6.26 -2.70 -16.14
C GLY A 120 -5.74 -2.53 -14.71
N VAL A 121 -4.42 -2.44 -14.60
CA VAL A 121 -3.71 -2.17 -13.35
C VAL A 121 -2.90 -0.90 -13.47
N CYS A 122 -2.91 -0.08 -12.43
CA CYS A 122 -2.19 1.19 -12.37
C CYS A 122 -1.39 1.28 -11.07
N VAL A 123 -0.16 1.75 -11.17
CA VAL A 123 0.72 2.00 -10.05
C VAL A 123 1.19 3.44 -10.12
N MET A 124 1.00 4.18 -9.04
CA MET A 124 1.54 5.52 -8.90
C MET A 124 2.66 5.51 -7.88
N VAL A 125 3.83 6.02 -8.29
CA VAL A 125 5.05 6.04 -7.49
C VAL A 125 5.27 7.46 -6.98
N ASN A 126 5.49 7.61 -5.68
CA ASN A 126 5.78 8.91 -5.09
C ASN A 126 7.23 9.34 -5.42
N ASN A 127 7.37 10.47 -6.10
CA ASN A 127 8.64 11.03 -6.53
C ASN A 127 9.55 11.43 -5.36
N SER A 128 8.98 11.67 -4.16
CA SER A 128 9.75 11.92 -2.93
C SER A 128 10.38 10.65 -2.34
N TRP A 129 9.94 9.46 -2.77
CA TRP A 129 10.49 8.18 -2.35
C TRP A 129 11.41 7.55 -3.39
N CYS A 130 11.02 7.61 -4.66
CA CYS A 130 11.79 7.08 -5.78
C CYS A 130 11.68 8.03 -6.97
N ASN A 131 12.83 8.46 -7.51
CA ASN A 131 12.86 9.28 -8.71
C ASN A 131 12.26 8.49 -9.89
N ASN A 132 11.45 9.13 -10.73
CA ASN A 132 10.89 8.54 -11.94
C ASN A 132 11.97 7.93 -12.87
N ALA A 133 13.16 8.54 -12.94
CA ALA A 133 14.28 8.01 -13.72
C ALA A 133 14.80 6.65 -13.21
N ASN A 134 14.52 6.31 -11.95
CA ASN A 134 14.90 5.05 -11.30
C ASN A 134 13.76 4.02 -11.32
N VAL A 135 12.66 4.31 -12.03
CA VAL A 135 11.54 3.39 -12.23
C VAL A 135 11.64 2.77 -13.61
N VAL A 136 11.77 1.45 -13.66
CA VAL A 136 11.85 0.67 -14.89
C VAL A 136 10.68 -0.31 -14.95
N THR A 137 9.92 -0.30 -16.04
CA THR A 137 8.88 -1.31 -16.27
C THR A 137 9.55 -2.62 -16.69
N LEU A 138 9.42 -3.66 -15.87
CA LEU A 138 9.96 -4.99 -16.18
C LEU A 138 9.03 -5.77 -17.10
N ALA A 139 7.72 -5.72 -16.82
CA ALA A 139 6.73 -6.43 -17.62
C ALA A 139 5.37 -5.75 -17.57
N ARG A 140 4.67 -5.88 -18.70
CA ARG A 140 3.28 -5.53 -18.91
C ARG A 140 2.63 -6.74 -19.56
N SER A 141 1.71 -7.38 -18.85
CA SER A 141 0.98 -8.54 -19.37
C SER A 141 -0.51 -8.30 -19.22
N CYS A 142 -1.24 -8.57 -20.31
CA CYS A 142 -2.68 -8.57 -20.35
C CYS A 142 -3.13 -9.86 -21.04
N SER A 143 -3.33 -10.90 -20.25
CA SER A 143 -3.90 -12.16 -20.70
C SER A 143 -5.35 -12.28 -20.22
N PRO A 144 -6.15 -13.21 -20.77
CA PRO A 144 -7.49 -13.52 -20.25
C PRO A 144 -7.49 -13.95 -18.77
N ASN A 145 -6.35 -14.45 -18.28
CA ASN A 145 -6.18 -15.02 -16.94
C ASN A 145 -5.46 -14.08 -15.97
N LEU A 146 -4.60 -13.19 -16.46
CA LEU A 146 -3.70 -12.40 -15.64
C LEU A 146 -3.48 -11.01 -16.24
N GLU A 147 -3.71 -10.00 -15.42
CA GLU A 147 -3.29 -8.62 -15.70
C GLU A 147 -2.17 -8.27 -14.72
N LEU A 148 -0.98 -8.03 -15.24
CA LEU A 148 0.24 -7.83 -14.46
C LEU A 148 1.00 -6.60 -14.93
N LEU A 149 1.36 -5.76 -13.97
CA LEU A 149 2.35 -4.69 -14.12
C LEU A 149 3.47 -4.91 -13.11
N ALA A 150 4.67 -5.18 -13.61
CA ALA A 150 5.88 -5.34 -12.81
C ALA A 150 6.80 -4.13 -12.98
N LEU A 151 7.14 -3.47 -11.87
CA LEU A 151 8.06 -2.32 -11.87
C LEU A 151 9.26 -2.63 -10.99
N LYS A 152 10.45 -2.34 -11.52
CA LYS A 152 11.71 -2.25 -10.80
C LYS A 152 11.91 -0.82 -10.34
N LEU A 153 12.18 -0.65 -9.06
CA LEU A 153 12.28 0.63 -8.37
C LEU A 153 13.59 0.69 -7.59
N ARG A 154 14.32 1.79 -7.71
CA ARG A 154 15.45 2.11 -6.82
C ARG A 154 15.14 3.36 -5.99
N PRO A 155 14.58 3.20 -4.78
CA PRO A 155 14.27 4.32 -3.89
C PRO A 155 15.52 5.03 -3.38
N PHE A 156 15.37 6.25 -2.87
CA PHE A 156 16.48 7.00 -2.27
C PHE A 156 17.05 6.34 -1.02
N TYR A 157 16.20 5.64 -0.28
CA TYR A 157 16.57 4.92 0.94
C TYR A 157 16.10 3.48 0.82
N LEU A 158 17.05 2.55 0.89
CA LEU A 158 16.80 1.12 0.92
C LEU A 158 17.72 0.48 1.97
N PRO A 159 17.25 -0.52 2.74
CA PRO A 159 18.11 -1.28 3.64
C PRO A 159 19.28 -1.91 2.90
N ARG A 160 20.40 -2.15 3.60
CA ARG A 160 21.65 -2.65 3.01
C ARG A 160 21.46 -4.04 2.37
N GLU A 161 20.49 -4.80 2.86
CA GLU A 161 20.16 -6.15 2.44
C GLU A 161 19.49 -6.22 1.06
N PHE A 162 19.00 -5.09 0.55
CA PHE A 162 18.30 -5.04 -0.73
C PHE A 162 18.97 -4.06 -1.69
N THR A 163 19.09 -4.48 -2.95
CA THR A 163 19.64 -3.63 -4.03
C THR A 163 18.55 -2.85 -4.75
N LEU A 164 17.32 -3.32 -4.77
CA LEU A 164 16.18 -2.67 -5.40
C LEU A 164 14.86 -3.23 -4.85
N VAL A 165 13.74 -2.61 -5.23
CA VAL A 165 12.39 -3.10 -4.94
C VAL A 165 11.71 -3.46 -6.25
N ILE A 166 11.08 -4.63 -6.32
CA ILE A 166 10.21 -5.02 -7.44
C ILE A 166 8.79 -5.06 -6.92
N ILE A 167 7.91 -4.22 -7.47
CA ILE A 167 6.47 -4.25 -7.19
C ILE A 167 5.76 -4.91 -8.38
N ASN A 168 5.02 -5.97 -8.08
CA ASN A 168 4.14 -6.64 -9.02
C ASN A 168 2.70 -6.32 -8.63
N THR A 169 2.02 -5.52 -9.46
CA THR A 169 0.60 -5.25 -9.29
C THR A 169 -0.21 -6.20 -10.15
N VAL A 170 -1.07 -6.98 -9.50
CA VAL A 170 -1.74 -8.13 -10.10
C VAL A 170 -3.25 -8.00 -10.03
N TYR A 171 -3.93 -8.30 -11.12
CA TYR A 171 -5.37 -8.54 -11.13
C TYR A 171 -5.64 -9.89 -11.82
N ILE A 172 -6.24 -10.82 -11.08
CA ILE A 172 -6.63 -12.14 -11.60
C ILE A 172 -8.14 -12.15 -11.72
N PRO A 173 -8.74 -12.27 -12.92
CA PRO A 173 -10.19 -12.34 -13.04
C PRO A 173 -10.79 -13.54 -12.28
N PRO A 174 -12.05 -13.45 -11.81
CA PRO A 174 -12.63 -14.47 -10.90
C PRO A 174 -12.82 -15.86 -11.52
N GLN A 175 -12.76 -15.97 -12.86
CA GLN A 175 -12.94 -17.21 -13.62
C GLN A 175 -11.60 -17.79 -14.13
N ALA A 176 -10.46 -17.20 -13.76
CA ALA A 176 -9.15 -17.58 -14.28
C ALA A 176 -8.54 -18.75 -13.49
N ASN A 177 -8.40 -19.91 -14.14
CA ASN A 177 -7.87 -21.13 -13.52
C ASN A 177 -6.35 -21.27 -13.68
N THR A 178 -5.77 -20.75 -14.76
CA THR A 178 -4.33 -20.89 -15.10
C THR A 178 -3.48 -19.69 -14.67
N ALA A 179 -4.10 -18.66 -14.07
CA ALA A 179 -3.43 -17.41 -13.70
C ALA A 179 -2.24 -17.58 -12.74
N LEU A 180 -2.29 -18.59 -11.87
CA LEU A 180 -1.22 -18.86 -10.91
C LEU A 180 0.05 -19.40 -11.60
N CYS A 181 -0.10 -20.20 -12.66
CA CYS A 181 1.05 -20.70 -13.42
C CYS A 181 1.72 -19.54 -14.18
N GLU A 182 0.93 -18.74 -14.90
CA GLU A 182 1.43 -17.55 -15.62
C GLU A 182 2.12 -16.57 -14.66
N LEU A 183 1.54 -16.36 -13.46
CA LEU A 183 2.14 -15.52 -12.44
C LEU A 183 3.45 -16.13 -11.92
N HIS A 184 3.47 -17.44 -11.64
CA HIS A 184 4.67 -18.12 -11.13
C HIS A 184 5.83 -18.05 -12.13
N GLU A 185 5.57 -18.29 -13.41
CA GLU A 185 6.57 -18.19 -14.47
C GLU A 185 7.19 -16.80 -14.55
N ALA A 186 6.36 -15.75 -14.57
CA ALA A 186 6.83 -14.36 -14.58
C ALA A 186 7.67 -14.04 -13.34
N LEU A 187 7.24 -14.51 -12.16
CA LEU A 187 7.94 -14.26 -10.91
C LEU A 187 9.30 -14.95 -10.83
N THR A 188 9.39 -16.20 -11.32
CA THR A 188 10.65 -16.95 -11.37
C THR A 188 11.68 -16.26 -12.24
N GLN A 189 11.25 -15.67 -13.37
CA GLN A 189 12.13 -14.87 -14.23
C GLN A 189 12.69 -13.64 -13.49
N PHE A 190 11.84 -12.91 -12.76
CA PHE A 190 12.30 -11.73 -12.00
C PHE A 190 13.22 -12.10 -10.83
N GLN A 191 12.94 -13.20 -10.14
CA GLN A 191 13.81 -13.72 -9.08
C GLN A 191 15.19 -14.12 -9.61
N ALA A 192 15.24 -14.82 -10.75
CA ALA A 192 16.48 -15.24 -11.37
C ALA A 192 17.35 -14.05 -11.80
N GLN A 193 16.74 -12.98 -12.31
CA GLN A 193 17.45 -11.77 -12.74
C GLN A 193 17.85 -10.86 -11.57
N HIS A 194 17.12 -10.90 -10.45
CA HIS A 194 17.26 -9.94 -9.35
C HIS A 194 17.22 -10.61 -7.97
N GLY A 195 18.21 -11.45 -7.66
CA GLY A 195 18.27 -12.24 -6.41
C GLY A 195 18.33 -11.45 -5.08
N ASP A 196 18.78 -10.19 -5.13
CA ASP A 196 18.84 -9.29 -3.96
C ASP A 196 17.77 -8.18 -3.98
N ALA A 197 16.74 -8.35 -4.81
CA ALA A 197 15.59 -7.46 -4.80
C ALA A 197 14.62 -7.79 -3.66
N ALA A 198 14.04 -6.75 -3.06
CA ALA A 198 12.84 -6.90 -2.26
C ALA A 198 11.64 -7.10 -3.20
N LEU A 199 11.03 -8.28 -3.15
CA LEU A 199 9.89 -8.64 -4.01
C LEU A 199 8.58 -8.35 -3.29
N ILE A 200 7.77 -7.48 -3.89
CA ILE A 200 6.46 -7.09 -3.38
C ILE A 200 5.41 -7.47 -4.41
N ARG A 201 4.34 -8.10 -3.93
CA ARG A 201 3.23 -8.52 -4.78
C ARG A 201 1.94 -8.01 -4.15
N ALA A 202 1.24 -7.16 -4.87
CA ALA A 202 0.04 -6.47 -4.38
C ALA A 202 -1.04 -6.53 -5.45
N GLY A 203 -2.28 -6.80 -5.08
CA GLY A 203 -3.30 -6.99 -6.11
C GLY A 203 -4.60 -7.58 -5.63
N ASP A 204 -5.51 -7.73 -6.58
CA ASP A 204 -6.75 -8.48 -6.40
C ASP A 204 -6.58 -9.86 -7.05
N PHE A 205 -6.43 -10.86 -6.18
CA PHE A 205 -6.20 -12.24 -6.57
C PHE A 205 -7.52 -13.04 -6.68
N ASN A 206 -8.67 -12.40 -6.40
CA ASN A 206 -9.98 -13.04 -6.40
C ASN A 206 -9.97 -14.41 -5.66
N SER A 207 -10.60 -15.45 -6.21
CA SER A 207 -10.80 -16.75 -5.55
C SER A 207 -9.56 -17.66 -5.57
N THR A 208 -8.40 -17.19 -6.04
CA THR A 208 -7.19 -18.03 -6.10
C THR A 208 -6.64 -18.29 -4.70
N ASN A 209 -6.58 -19.56 -4.32
CA ASN A 209 -6.04 -19.97 -3.02
C ASN A 209 -4.51 -20.04 -3.10
N LEU A 210 -3.87 -18.90 -2.85
CA LEU A 210 -2.42 -18.69 -2.95
C LEU A 210 -1.59 -19.59 -2.02
N LYS A 211 -2.18 -20.13 -0.94
CA LYS A 211 -1.49 -21.07 -0.05
C LYS A 211 -1.08 -22.37 -0.75
N ARG A 212 -1.75 -22.72 -1.84
CA ARG A 212 -1.50 -23.95 -2.60
C ARG A 212 -0.36 -23.82 -3.61
N ALA A 213 -0.06 -22.60 -4.07
CA ALA A 213 0.92 -22.36 -5.12
C ALA A 213 2.33 -22.02 -4.60
N VAL A 214 2.46 -21.42 -3.41
CA VAL A 214 3.77 -21.12 -2.82
C VAL A 214 3.74 -21.29 -1.30
N PRO A 215 4.20 -22.43 -0.74
CA PRO A 215 4.09 -22.73 0.69
C PRO A 215 5.02 -21.90 1.59
N ASN A 216 6.10 -21.31 1.07
CA ASN A 216 7.11 -20.57 1.85
C ASN A 216 6.79 -19.06 2.04
N LEU A 217 5.52 -18.68 1.89
CA LEU A 217 5.09 -17.29 1.83
C LEU A 217 4.59 -16.77 3.18
N TYR A 218 5.15 -15.66 3.65
CA TYR A 218 4.62 -14.93 4.80
C TYR A 218 3.49 -13.97 4.38
N GLN A 219 2.24 -14.39 4.61
CA GLN A 219 1.04 -13.55 4.40
C GLN A 219 0.83 -12.60 5.60
N HIS A 220 1.16 -11.32 5.46
CA HIS A 220 0.96 -10.31 6.51
C HIS A 220 -0.43 -9.67 6.48
N LEU A 221 -1.52 -10.43 6.49
CA LEU A 221 -2.87 -9.89 6.70
C LEU A 221 -3.82 -10.88 7.40
N GLY A 222 -3.82 -10.84 8.74
CA GLY A 222 -4.88 -11.36 9.59
C GLY A 222 -5.46 -10.24 10.45
N ILE A 223 -6.18 -9.28 9.84
CA ILE A 223 -6.98 -8.30 10.58
C ILE A 223 -8.29 -8.06 9.80
N PRO A 224 -9.46 -8.44 10.35
CA PRO A 224 -10.75 -8.09 9.76
C PRO A 224 -11.00 -6.59 9.95
N VAL A 225 -11.45 -5.90 8.91
CA VAL A 225 -11.95 -4.51 9.03
C VAL A 225 -13.47 -4.57 8.88
N LEU A 226 -14.15 -4.19 9.96
CA LEU A 226 -15.57 -3.85 9.97
C LEU A 226 -15.79 -2.68 8.99
N ALA A 227 -16.59 -2.92 7.96
CA ALA A 227 -16.93 -1.92 6.95
C ALA A 227 -18.11 -1.07 7.44
N THR A 228 -17.88 0.22 7.70
CA THR A 228 -18.93 1.25 7.73
C THR A 228 -18.41 2.51 7.00
N GLY A 229 -18.93 2.78 5.79
CA GLY A 229 -18.65 4.00 5.02
C GLY A 229 -18.57 3.81 3.48
N PRO A 230 -18.97 4.81 2.67
CA PRO A 230 -19.21 4.60 1.22
C PRO A 230 -17.94 4.63 0.35
N ALA A 231 -18.07 3.92 -0.78
CA ALA A 231 -17.35 3.91 -2.07
C ALA A 231 -15.79 3.82 -2.14
N ILE A 232 -15.01 4.40 -1.23
CA ILE A 232 -13.55 4.17 -1.09
C ILE A 232 -13.22 3.51 0.27
N GLY A 233 -14.24 2.95 0.93
CA GLY A 233 -14.09 2.22 2.20
C GLY A 233 -13.29 0.91 2.15
N ARG A 234 -12.64 0.58 1.02
CA ARG A 234 -11.85 -0.66 0.84
C ARG A 234 -10.37 -0.39 0.50
N ALA A 235 -9.86 0.83 0.69
CA ALA A 235 -8.43 1.09 0.54
C ALA A 235 -7.67 0.60 1.78
N LYS A 236 -6.64 -0.21 1.57
CA LYS A 236 -5.77 -0.68 2.65
C LYS A 236 -4.44 0.04 2.61
N HIS A 237 -4.11 0.73 3.69
CA HIS A 237 -2.82 1.36 3.91
C HIS A 237 -1.91 0.43 4.70
N TRP A 238 -0.80 0.02 4.12
CA TRP A 238 0.14 -0.91 4.74
C TRP A 238 1.50 -0.24 5.00
N ARG A 239 1.97 -0.26 6.26
CA ARG A 239 3.29 0.23 6.69
C ARG A 239 3.95 -0.80 7.62
N PRO A 240 4.94 -1.58 7.18
CA PRO A 240 5.62 -2.53 8.04
C PRO A 240 6.67 -1.83 8.89
N SER A 241 6.91 -2.36 10.08
CA SER A 241 8.02 -1.95 10.94
C SER A 241 9.28 -2.82 10.78
N SER A 242 9.16 -4.00 10.15
CA SER A 242 10.24 -4.98 9.96
C SER A 242 9.87 -6.01 8.89
N PHE A 243 10.88 -6.63 8.26
CA PHE A 243 10.69 -7.78 7.37
C PHE A 243 10.63 -9.07 8.20
N PRO A 244 9.70 -10.00 7.96
CA PRO A 244 9.74 -11.35 8.54
C PRO A 244 10.77 -12.18 7.78
N ASN A 245 11.41 -13.16 8.42
CA ASN A 245 12.46 -14.01 7.81
C ASN A 245 12.06 -14.53 6.40
N GLY A 246 12.52 -13.84 5.35
CA GLY A 246 12.19 -14.03 3.93
C GLY A 246 12.65 -12.80 3.11
N LYS A 247 12.57 -12.82 1.78
CA LYS A 247 12.81 -11.64 0.89
C LYS A 247 11.53 -11.18 0.16
N GLU A 248 10.39 -11.78 0.51
CA GLU A 248 9.14 -11.64 -0.22
C GLU A 248 7.98 -11.14 0.65
N LEU A 249 7.19 -10.23 0.09
CA LEU A 249 6.04 -9.67 0.75
C LEU A 249 4.81 -9.68 -0.15
N TRP A 250 3.69 -10.13 0.42
CA TRP A 250 2.42 -10.26 -0.27
C TRP A 250 1.31 -9.48 0.43
N ILE A 251 0.62 -8.65 -0.34
CA ILE A 251 -0.47 -7.79 0.14
C ILE A 251 -1.71 -8.05 -0.73
N PRO A 252 -2.56 -9.03 -0.39
CA PRO A 252 -3.85 -9.19 -1.07
C PRO A 252 -4.83 -8.08 -0.67
N VAL A 253 -5.68 -7.64 -1.62
CA VAL A 253 -6.94 -6.98 -1.26
C VAL A 253 -7.80 -7.99 -0.48
N LEU A 254 -8.11 -7.74 0.80
CA LEU A 254 -9.12 -8.57 1.47
C LEU A 254 -10.49 -8.20 0.91
N LYS A 255 -11.18 -9.18 0.33
CA LYS A 255 -12.63 -9.10 0.11
C LYS A 255 -13.33 -9.25 1.45
N GLY A 256 -14.02 -8.19 1.88
CA GLY A 256 -15.08 -8.34 2.87
C GLY A 256 -16.17 -9.24 2.29
N VAL A 257 -16.59 -10.22 3.07
CA VAL A 257 -17.74 -11.10 2.82
C VAL A 257 -18.91 -10.28 2.30
N ALA A 258 -19.54 -10.77 1.22
CA ALA A 258 -20.76 -10.22 0.68
C ALA A 258 -21.85 -10.23 1.77
N ALA A 259 -22.22 -9.05 2.28
CA ALA A 259 -23.52 -8.87 2.90
C ALA A 259 -24.54 -8.71 1.77
N LYS A 260 -25.28 -9.79 1.53
CA LYS A 260 -26.47 -9.84 0.69
C LYS A 260 -27.49 -8.84 1.26
N LEU A 261 -27.70 -7.70 0.60
CA LEU A 261 -28.93 -6.94 0.78
C LEU A 261 -29.83 -7.27 -0.42
N ARG A 262 -30.84 -8.10 -0.13
CA ARG A 262 -32.04 -8.20 -0.95
C ARG A 262 -32.70 -6.82 -0.89
N GLY A 263 -32.96 -6.23 -2.05
CA GLY A 263 -34.19 -5.48 -2.28
C GLY A 263 -35.15 -6.42 -2.98
#